data_AF-E2CAI3-F1
#
_entry.id   AF-E2CAI3-F1
#
_cell.length_a   1.000
_cell.length_b   1.000
_cell.length_c   1.000
_cell.angle_alpha   90.00
_cell.angle_beta   90.00
_cell.angle_gamma   90.00
#
_symmetry.space_group_name_H-M   'P 1'
#
loop_
_entity.id
_entity.type
_entity.pdbx_description
1 polymer ?
#
loop_
_entity_poly.entity_id
_entity_poly.type
_entity_poly.pdbx_seq_one_letter_code
_entity_poly.pdbx_strand_id
1 'polypeptide(L)'
;MSAIKRGFRAEQAVRLKNEAEEDPQALEDRRHRQLMNELAVLRKLIMSGAGQGGGAQAPALSQEDISAKIMEEFRAELSEAAKLKSELDTIYEAIAQTKKEIAALHETTGSEGEEMHRVTNELDAVVTGTEGATETILSAAEFIDETANTLSAHLEGRDQDMASDIQEKVVQIFEACNFQDLTGQRITKVVGTLRFIEDRITEMMDIWGGIESFNDVEAVKREERVGDEALLNGPALEEDMDVATQDDIDALFA
;
A
#
# COMPACT_ATOMS: atom_id res chain seq x y z
N MET A 1 31.14 48.67 -12.89
CA MET A 1 30.37 49.07 -11.70
C MET A 1 29.90 50.50 -11.90
N SER A 2 28.60 50.72 -12.15
CA SER A 2 28.02 52.07 -12.25
C SER A 2 27.16 52.30 -11.00
N ALA A 3 27.51 53.32 -10.21
CA ALA A 3 26.89 53.60 -8.93
C ALA A 3 25.43 54.08 -9.13
N ILE A 4 24.49 53.37 -8.50
CA ILE A 4 23.08 53.78 -8.46
C ILE A 4 23.00 55.01 -7.54
N LYS A 5 22.91 56.20 -8.13
CA LYS A 5 22.70 57.46 -7.42
C LYS A 5 21.27 57.48 -6.89
N ARG A 6 21.06 57.07 -5.64
CA ARG A 6 19.75 57.10 -4.98
C ARG A 6 19.38 58.57 -4.71
N GLY A 7 18.37 59.08 -5.43
CA GLY A 7 17.80 60.41 -5.19
C GLY A 7 17.24 60.52 -3.77
N PHE A 8 17.44 61.66 -3.12
CA PHE A 8 16.97 61.88 -1.75
C PHE A 8 15.43 61.96 -1.70
N ARG A 9 14.83 61.53 -0.57
CA ARG A 9 13.38 61.53 -0.32
C ARG A 9 12.66 62.85 -0.66
N ALA A 10 13.36 63.98 -0.55
CA ALA A 10 12.83 65.29 -0.93
C ALA A 10 12.63 65.46 -2.44
N GLU A 11 13.52 64.92 -3.28
CA GLU A 11 13.38 64.97 -4.75
C GLU A 11 12.25 64.06 -5.24
N GLN A 12 12.04 62.93 -4.56
CA GLN A 12 10.97 61.98 -4.89
C GLN A 12 9.58 62.55 -4.53
N ALA A 13 9.48 63.27 -3.41
CA ALA A 13 8.25 63.95 -3.00
C ALA A 13 7.90 65.14 -3.90
N VAL A 14 8.91 65.90 -4.38
CA VAL A 14 8.69 67.00 -5.34
C VAL A 14 8.26 66.48 -6.70
N ARG A 15 8.82 65.35 -7.17
CA ARG A 15 8.43 64.73 -8.44
C ARG A 15 6.99 64.22 -8.43
N LEU A 16 6.58 63.56 -7.33
CA LEU A 16 5.20 63.11 -7.14
C LEU A 16 4.20 64.26 -7.00
N LYS A 17 4.63 65.38 -6.40
CA LYS A 17 3.78 66.58 -6.29
C LYS A 17 3.61 67.30 -7.63
N ASN A 18 4.66 67.36 -8.45
CA ASN A 18 4.59 67.90 -9.81
C ASN A 18 3.76 67.02 -10.76
N GLU A 19 3.84 65.69 -10.62
CA GLU A 19 3.00 64.74 -11.39
C GLU A 19 1.52 64.80 -10.96
N ALA A 20 1.23 65.22 -9.72
CA ALA A 20 -0.14 65.42 -9.23
C ALA A 20 -0.75 66.79 -9.57
N GLU A 21 0.08 67.77 -9.98
CA GLU A 21 -0.37 69.10 -10.45
C GLU A 21 -0.50 69.17 -11.98
N GLU A 22 -0.09 68.15 -12.74
CA GLU A 22 -0.26 68.10 -14.20
C GLU A 22 -1.70 67.75 -14.56
N ASP A 23 -2.31 68.56 -15.43
CA ASP A 23 -3.64 68.35 -15.99
C ASP A 23 -3.74 66.92 -16.58
N PRO A 24 -4.69 66.08 -16.12
CA PRO A 24 -4.80 64.69 -16.56
C PRO A 24 -4.92 64.56 -18.08
N GLN A 25 -5.53 65.53 -18.77
CA GLN A 25 -5.59 65.54 -20.24
C GLN A 25 -4.21 65.76 -20.88
N ALA A 26 -3.37 66.61 -20.30
CA ALA A 26 -2.01 66.84 -20.80
C ALA A 26 -1.11 65.61 -20.61
N LEU A 27 -1.36 64.82 -19.56
CA LEU A 27 -0.62 63.59 -19.27
C LEU A 27 -1.04 62.46 -20.23
N GLU A 28 -2.33 62.35 -20.53
CA GLU A 28 -2.86 61.46 -21.58
C GLU A 28 -2.32 61.84 -22.96
N ASP A 29 -2.29 63.13 -23.32
CA ASP A 29 -1.75 63.60 -24.60
C ASP A 29 -0.25 63.32 -24.77
N ARG A 30 0.52 63.34 -23.67
CA ARG A 30 1.94 62.94 -23.70
C ARG A 30 2.07 61.44 -23.90
N ARG A 31 1.29 60.63 -23.17
CA ARG A 31 1.27 59.16 -23.35
C ARG A 31 0.84 58.77 -24.76
N HIS A 32 -0.17 59.44 -25.31
CA HIS A 32 -0.65 59.22 -26.67
C HIS A 32 0.42 59.57 -27.71
N ARG A 33 1.09 60.72 -27.57
CA ARG A 33 2.22 61.08 -28.44
C ARG A 33 3.39 60.12 -28.33
N GLN A 34 3.67 59.61 -27.13
CA GLN A 34 4.72 58.63 -26.92
C GLN A 34 4.38 57.30 -27.60
N LEU A 35 3.15 56.80 -27.44
CA LEU A 35 2.65 55.62 -28.14
C LEU A 35 2.68 55.78 -29.66
N MET A 36 2.28 56.94 -30.18
CA MET A 36 2.33 57.23 -31.62
C MET A 36 3.77 57.30 -32.15
N ASN A 37 4.71 57.80 -31.37
CA ASN A 37 6.13 57.77 -31.73
C ASN A 37 6.69 56.35 -31.73
N GLU A 38 6.40 55.53 -30.71
CA GLU A 38 6.83 54.13 -30.67
C GLU A 38 6.23 53.32 -31.84
N LEU A 39 4.94 53.53 -32.15
CA LEU A 39 4.30 52.95 -33.33
C LEU A 39 4.94 53.41 -34.64
N ALA A 40 5.34 54.67 -34.75
CA ALA A 40 6.05 55.19 -35.91
C ALA A 40 7.45 54.58 -36.06
N VAL A 41 8.16 54.35 -34.95
CA VAL A 41 9.47 53.67 -34.92
C VAL A 41 9.32 52.20 -35.32
N LEU A 42 8.34 51.48 -34.74
CA LEU A 42 8.01 50.10 -35.12
C LEU A 42 7.66 49.97 -36.61
N ARG A 43 6.82 50.89 -37.11
CA ARG A 43 6.47 50.95 -38.54
C ARG A 43 7.71 51.19 -39.39
N LYS A 44 8.60 52.11 -38.99
CA LYS A 44 9.85 52.38 -39.70
C LYS A 44 10.77 51.16 -39.68
N LEU A 45 10.85 50.42 -38.58
CA LEU A 45 11.61 49.18 -38.46
C LEU A 45 11.09 48.11 -39.43
N ILE A 46 9.78 47.88 -39.44
CA ILE A 46 9.10 46.96 -40.37
C ILE A 46 9.34 47.39 -41.83
N MET A 47 9.20 48.68 -42.14
CA MET A 47 9.41 49.19 -43.51
C MET A 47 10.89 49.22 -43.93
N SER A 48 11.81 49.43 -42.99
CA SER A 48 13.26 49.35 -43.25
C SER A 48 13.74 47.91 -43.44
N GLY A 49 13.04 46.93 -42.84
CA GLY A 49 13.23 45.51 -43.14
C GLY A 49 12.69 45.10 -44.52
N ALA A 50 11.84 45.93 -45.14
CA ALA A 50 11.18 45.64 -46.42
C ALA A 50 11.80 46.37 -47.64
N GLY A 51 12.91 47.09 -47.47
CA GLY A 51 13.37 48.05 -48.49
C GLY A 51 14.87 48.26 -48.61
N GLN A 52 15.66 47.19 -48.82
CA GLN A 52 16.97 47.28 -49.46
C GLN A 52 17.47 45.89 -49.92
N GLY A 53 17.60 45.69 -51.23
CA GLY A 53 18.30 44.56 -51.84
C GLY A 53 17.45 43.72 -52.78
N GLY A 54 17.69 43.83 -54.10
CA GLY A 54 17.13 42.92 -55.10
C GLY A 54 17.76 41.53 -55.00
N GLY A 55 16.95 40.51 -55.33
CA GLY A 55 17.38 39.11 -55.43
C GLY A 55 16.94 38.26 -54.24
N ALA A 56 16.05 37.30 -54.51
CA ALA A 56 15.47 36.31 -53.61
C ALA A 56 14.52 36.88 -52.52
N GLN A 57 13.22 36.79 -52.80
CA GLN A 57 12.18 36.78 -51.78
C GLN A 57 12.50 35.67 -50.77
N ALA A 58 13.10 36.02 -49.62
CA ALA A 58 12.87 35.24 -48.42
C ALA A 58 11.36 35.36 -48.13
N PRO A 59 10.61 34.26 -48.00
CA PRO A 59 9.18 34.36 -47.83
C PRO A 59 8.92 35.12 -46.53
N ALA A 60 8.31 36.30 -46.63
CA ALA A 60 7.62 36.87 -45.50
C ALA A 60 6.58 35.84 -45.12
N LEU A 61 6.77 35.16 -43.98
CA LEU A 61 5.80 34.22 -43.43
C LEU A 61 4.44 34.91 -43.48
N SER A 62 3.56 34.43 -44.35
CA SER A 62 2.26 35.04 -44.54
C SER A 62 1.48 34.89 -43.23
N GLN A 63 0.50 35.77 -42.99
CA GLN A 63 -0.38 35.64 -41.83
C GLN A 63 -1.03 34.24 -41.78
N GLU A 64 -1.24 33.63 -42.95
CA GLU A 64 -1.69 32.25 -43.11
C GLU A 64 -0.64 31.23 -42.62
N ASP A 65 0.64 31.38 -42.97
CA ASP A 65 1.73 30.49 -42.51
C ASP A 65 1.93 30.53 -40.98
N ILE A 66 1.84 31.73 -40.38
CA ILE A 66 1.95 31.89 -38.93
C ILE A 66 0.74 31.24 -38.25
N SER A 67 -0.47 31.45 -38.79
CA SER A 67 -1.68 30.81 -38.27
C SER A 67 -1.66 29.28 -38.41
N ALA A 68 -1.13 28.76 -39.52
CA ALA A 68 -1.00 27.32 -39.76
C ALA A 68 -0.01 26.68 -38.77
N LYS A 69 1.12 27.34 -38.52
CA LYS A 69 2.14 26.87 -37.58
C LYS A 69 1.66 26.87 -36.13
N ILE A 70 0.93 27.92 -35.72
CA ILE A 70 0.27 28.00 -34.41
C ILE A 70 -0.79 26.89 -34.26
N MET A 71 -1.60 26.65 -35.30
CA MET A 71 -2.59 25.57 -35.27
C MET A 71 -1.96 24.18 -35.24
N GLU A 72 -0.77 24.00 -35.81
CA GLU A 72 -0.01 22.76 -35.75
C GLU A 72 0.61 22.53 -34.36
N GLU A 73 1.16 23.57 -33.74
CA GLU A 73 1.61 23.54 -32.34
C GLU A 73 0.44 23.24 -31.38
N PHE A 74 -0.70 23.93 -31.52
CA PHE A 74 -1.89 23.63 -30.73
C PHE A 74 -2.42 22.20 -30.93
N ARG A 75 -2.34 21.66 -32.16
CA ARG A 75 -2.71 20.25 -32.42
C ARG A 75 -1.75 19.29 -31.74
N ALA A 76 -0.45 19.60 -31.72
CA ALA A 76 0.54 18.79 -31.02
C ALA A 76 0.30 18.79 -29.51
N GLU A 77 0.08 19.97 -28.91
CA GLU A 77 -0.24 20.11 -27.48
C GLU A 77 -1.55 19.39 -27.11
N LEU A 78 -2.60 19.51 -27.92
CA LEU A 78 -3.85 18.77 -27.72
C LEU A 78 -3.64 17.25 -27.80
N SER A 79 -2.79 16.79 -28.72
CA SER A 79 -2.46 15.37 -28.83
C SER A 79 -1.67 14.87 -27.62
N GLU A 80 -0.77 15.67 -27.07
CA GLU A 80 -0.01 15.34 -25.86
C GLU A 80 -0.91 15.32 -24.62
N ALA A 81 -1.79 16.32 -24.47
CA ALA A 81 -2.79 16.34 -23.41
C ALA A 81 -3.75 15.14 -23.48
N ALA A 82 -4.14 14.72 -24.69
CA ALA A 82 -4.97 13.53 -24.89
C ALA A 82 -4.25 12.24 -24.48
N LYS A 83 -2.94 12.12 -24.74
CA LYS A 83 -2.12 10.99 -24.29
C LYS A 83 -2.01 10.95 -22.77
N LEU A 84 -1.66 12.08 -22.14
CA LEU A 84 -1.59 12.18 -20.69
C LEU A 84 -2.92 11.85 -20.02
N LYS A 85 -4.04 12.32 -20.61
CA LYS A 85 -5.38 11.93 -20.14
C LYS A 85 -5.58 10.41 -20.21
N SER A 86 -5.24 9.78 -21.33
CA SER A 86 -5.36 8.33 -21.49
C SER A 86 -4.51 7.55 -20.49
N GLU A 87 -3.30 8.03 -20.19
CA GLU A 87 -2.43 7.42 -19.16
C GLU A 87 -3.02 7.59 -17.76
N LEU A 88 -3.56 8.77 -17.43
CA LEU A 88 -4.24 9.03 -16.16
C LEU A 88 -5.50 8.16 -16.00
N ASP A 89 -6.30 8.01 -17.07
CA ASP A 89 -7.49 7.16 -17.08
C ASP A 89 -7.08 5.70 -16.79
N THR A 90 -5.97 5.23 -17.38
CA THR A 90 -5.43 3.88 -17.12
C THR A 90 -4.99 3.70 -15.66
N ILE A 91 -4.30 4.69 -15.08
CA ILE A 91 -3.90 4.65 -13.67
C ILE A 91 -5.13 4.66 -12.76
N TYR A 92 -6.15 5.45 -13.11
CA TYR A 92 -7.39 5.51 -12.34
C TYR A 92 -8.13 4.17 -12.34
N GLU A 93 -8.25 3.53 -13.49
CA GLU A 93 -8.82 2.18 -13.61
C GLU A 93 -8.05 1.15 -12.79
N ALA A 94 -6.71 1.19 -12.83
CA ALA A 94 -5.88 0.30 -12.03
C ALA A 94 -6.09 0.52 -10.52
N ILE A 95 -6.15 1.76 -10.06
CA ILE A 95 -6.41 2.09 -8.65
C ILE A 95 -7.82 1.62 -8.24
N ALA A 96 -8.83 1.84 -9.08
CA ALA A 96 -10.19 1.40 -8.81
C ALA A 96 -10.29 -0.12 -8.69
N GLN A 97 -9.56 -0.85 -9.54
CA GLN A 97 -9.47 -2.30 -9.47
C GLN A 97 -8.75 -2.77 -8.19
N THR A 98 -7.60 -2.16 -7.85
CA THR A 98 -6.90 -2.48 -6.59
C THR A 98 -7.75 -2.17 -5.36
N LYS A 99 -8.54 -1.09 -5.38
CA LYS A 99 -9.49 -0.79 -4.29
C LYS A 99 -10.54 -1.87 -4.13
N LYS A 100 -11.07 -2.45 -5.22
CA LYS A 100 -12.00 -3.59 -5.18
C LYS A 100 -11.36 -4.84 -4.58
N GLU A 101 -10.13 -5.13 -4.97
CA GLU A 101 -9.39 -6.28 -4.44
C GLU A 101 -9.10 -6.14 -2.95
N ILE A 102 -8.73 -4.92 -2.51
CA ILE A 102 -8.49 -4.63 -1.09
C ILE A 102 -9.78 -4.64 -0.28
N ALA A 103 -10.90 -4.15 -0.85
CA ALA A 103 -12.22 -4.27 -0.23
C ALA A 103 -12.60 -5.75 -0.02
N ALA A 104 -12.39 -6.59 -1.04
CA ALA A 104 -12.69 -8.01 -0.95
C ALA A 104 -11.80 -8.73 0.07
N LEU A 105 -10.50 -8.37 0.15
CA LEU A 105 -9.62 -8.89 1.20
C LEU A 105 -10.08 -8.42 2.59
N HIS A 106 -10.37 -7.14 2.77
CA HIS A 106 -10.81 -6.59 4.05
C HIS A 106 -12.17 -7.13 4.51
N GLU A 107 -13.13 -7.44 3.63
CA GLU A 107 -14.34 -8.16 4.08
C GLU A 107 -14.00 -9.52 4.70
N THR A 108 -12.94 -10.18 4.22
CA THR A 108 -12.46 -11.46 4.79
C THR A 108 -11.46 -11.30 5.95
N THR A 109 -10.74 -10.18 6.04
CA THR A 109 -9.59 -9.99 6.94
C THR A 109 -9.64 -8.72 7.81
N GLY A 110 -10.67 -7.90 7.71
CA GLY A 110 -10.82 -6.65 8.46
C GLY A 110 -11.34 -6.85 9.88
N SER A 111 -11.64 -5.78 10.62
CA SER A 111 -12.08 -5.87 12.02
C SER A 111 -13.43 -6.57 12.25
N GLU A 112 -14.18 -6.86 11.18
CA GLU A 112 -15.39 -7.72 11.17
C GLU A 112 -15.15 -9.07 10.46
N GLY A 113 -13.95 -9.28 9.91
CA GLY A 113 -13.52 -10.51 9.26
C GLY A 113 -13.22 -11.59 10.29
N GLU A 114 -14.27 -12.21 10.82
CA GLU A 114 -14.18 -13.36 11.73
C GLU A 114 -13.22 -14.44 11.20
N GLU A 115 -13.09 -14.60 9.88
CA GLU A 115 -12.34 -15.69 9.25
C GLU A 115 -10.81 -15.61 9.50
N MET A 116 -10.17 -14.45 9.35
CA MET A 116 -8.70 -14.36 9.55
C MET A 116 -8.31 -14.45 11.03
N HIS A 117 -9.07 -13.80 11.91
CA HIS A 117 -8.89 -13.95 13.35
C HIS A 117 -9.14 -15.39 13.78
N ARG A 118 -10.18 -16.03 13.26
CA ARG A 118 -10.47 -17.44 13.50
C ARG A 118 -9.33 -18.34 13.04
N VAL A 119 -8.84 -18.20 11.80
CA VAL A 119 -7.71 -19.00 11.30
C VAL A 119 -6.46 -18.81 12.16
N THR A 120 -6.18 -17.57 12.58
CA THR A 120 -5.05 -17.29 13.47
C THR A 120 -5.23 -17.97 14.83
N ASN A 121 -6.41 -17.87 15.43
CA ASN A 121 -6.72 -18.50 16.71
C ASN A 121 -6.72 -20.03 16.61
N GLU A 122 -7.23 -20.60 15.52
CA GLU A 122 -7.18 -22.03 15.21
C GLU A 122 -5.73 -22.52 15.11
N LEU A 123 -4.85 -21.77 14.44
CA LEU A 123 -3.42 -22.10 14.35
C LEU A 123 -2.72 -22.01 15.71
N ASP A 124 -3.03 -21.00 16.53
CA ASP A 124 -2.51 -20.88 17.89
C ASP A 124 -3.01 -22.06 18.76
N ALA A 125 -4.28 -22.44 18.65
CA ALA A 125 -4.86 -23.59 19.34
C ALA A 125 -4.19 -24.92 18.93
N VAL A 126 -3.84 -25.10 17.64
CA VAL A 126 -3.03 -26.25 17.20
C VAL A 126 -1.68 -26.27 17.88
N VAL A 127 -0.99 -25.13 17.96
CA VAL A 127 0.32 -25.06 18.63
C VAL A 127 0.18 -25.43 20.10
N THR A 128 -0.73 -24.79 20.84
CA THR A 128 -0.94 -25.09 22.26
C THR A 128 -1.37 -26.53 22.51
N GLY A 129 -2.30 -27.06 21.71
CA GLY A 129 -2.76 -28.46 21.84
C GLY A 129 -1.65 -29.46 21.55
N THR A 130 -0.80 -29.20 20.55
CA THR A 130 0.35 -30.07 20.23
C THR A 130 1.48 -29.97 21.26
N GLU A 131 1.72 -28.79 21.84
CA GLU A 131 2.64 -28.61 22.97
C GLU A 131 2.17 -29.39 24.20
N GLY A 132 0.89 -29.25 24.60
CA GLY A 132 0.33 -29.96 25.74
C GLY A 132 0.32 -31.49 25.57
N ALA A 133 0.01 -31.97 24.36
CA ALA A 133 0.12 -33.39 24.03
C ALA A 133 1.57 -33.88 24.12
N THR A 134 2.53 -33.09 23.65
CA THR A 134 3.96 -33.42 23.70
C THR A 134 4.47 -33.46 25.15
N GLU A 135 4.08 -32.49 25.98
CA GLU A 135 4.39 -32.48 27.42
C GLU A 135 3.89 -33.75 28.12
N THR A 136 2.67 -34.18 27.78
CA THR A 136 2.08 -35.41 28.32
C THR A 136 2.87 -36.65 27.87
N ILE A 137 3.28 -36.71 26.60
CA ILE A 137 4.11 -37.80 26.07
C ILE A 137 5.47 -37.84 26.75
N LEU A 138 6.13 -36.68 26.91
CA LEU A 138 7.42 -36.57 27.57
C LEU A 138 7.33 -36.99 29.04
N SER A 139 6.32 -36.53 29.78
CA SER A 139 6.07 -36.93 31.16
C SER A 139 5.84 -38.44 31.29
N ALA A 140 5.09 -39.04 30.37
CA ALA A 140 4.89 -40.49 30.34
C ALA A 140 6.19 -41.24 30.05
N ALA A 141 7.01 -40.74 29.12
CA ALA A 141 8.31 -41.30 28.79
C ALA A 141 9.28 -41.23 29.98
N GLU A 142 9.34 -40.10 30.69
CA GLU A 142 10.13 -39.94 31.92
C GLU A 142 9.74 -40.97 32.99
N PHE A 143 8.44 -41.16 33.21
CA PHE A 143 7.94 -42.16 34.15
C PHE A 143 8.34 -43.60 33.73
N ILE A 144 8.31 -43.90 32.42
CA ILE A 144 8.75 -45.20 31.90
C ILE A 144 10.26 -45.38 32.14
N ASP A 145 11.09 -44.38 31.88
CA ASP A 145 12.54 -44.45 32.11
C ASP A 145 12.87 -44.66 33.59
N GLU A 146 12.28 -43.88 34.49
CA GLU A 146 12.51 -44.02 35.93
C GLU A 146 12.12 -45.42 36.44
N THR A 147 10.97 -45.91 35.97
CA THR A 147 10.47 -47.24 36.32
C THR A 147 11.39 -48.34 35.77
N ALA A 148 11.81 -48.23 34.50
CA ALA A 148 12.70 -49.19 33.86
C ALA A 148 14.09 -49.21 34.53
N ASN A 149 14.63 -48.03 34.89
CA ASN A 149 15.88 -47.89 35.61
C ASN A 149 15.81 -48.57 37.00
N THR A 150 14.74 -48.27 37.75
CA THR A 150 14.50 -48.89 39.06
C THR A 150 14.35 -50.41 38.95
N LEU A 151 13.64 -50.88 37.92
CA LEU A 151 13.45 -52.30 37.66
C LEU A 151 14.78 -52.98 37.30
N SER A 152 15.61 -52.35 36.45
CA SER A 152 16.92 -52.85 36.03
C SER A 152 17.85 -53.15 37.21
N ALA A 153 17.80 -52.34 38.29
CA ALA A 153 18.57 -52.56 39.50
C ALA A 153 18.22 -53.86 40.27
N HIS A 154 17.08 -54.48 39.96
CA HIS A 154 16.59 -55.70 40.60
C HIS A 154 16.56 -56.92 39.66
N LEU A 155 16.98 -56.75 38.40
CA LEU A 155 16.99 -57.79 37.38
C LEU A 155 18.43 -58.24 37.06
N GLU A 156 18.56 -59.44 36.49
CA GLU A 156 19.84 -59.99 36.05
C GLU A 156 19.72 -60.64 34.67
N GLY A 157 20.83 -60.65 33.92
CA GLY A 157 20.92 -61.32 32.63
C GLY A 157 19.94 -60.75 31.61
N ARG A 158 19.22 -61.63 30.91
CA ARG A 158 18.35 -61.26 29.79
C ARG A 158 17.23 -60.27 30.19
N ASP A 159 16.71 -60.37 31.41
CA ASP A 159 15.62 -59.48 31.84
C ASP A 159 16.15 -58.07 32.12
N GLN A 160 17.41 -57.95 32.57
CA GLN A 160 18.09 -56.67 32.72
C GLN A 160 18.37 -56.03 31.35
N ASP A 161 18.80 -56.82 30.36
CA ASP A 161 18.99 -56.35 28.98
C ASP A 161 17.68 -55.77 28.40
N MET A 162 16.54 -56.43 28.66
CA MET A 162 15.23 -55.94 28.24
C MET A 162 14.85 -54.61 28.90
N ALA A 163 15.22 -54.39 30.17
CA ALA A 163 15.01 -53.10 30.83
C ALA A 163 15.87 -52.00 30.18
N SER A 164 17.12 -52.32 29.82
CA SER A 164 17.99 -51.41 29.05
C SER A 164 17.43 -51.07 27.67
N ASP A 165 16.87 -52.06 26.96
CA ASP A 165 16.22 -51.84 25.65
C ASP A 165 15.02 -50.87 25.77
N ILE A 166 14.24 -50.95 26.86
CA ILE A 166 13.14 -50.01 27.14
C ILE A 166 13.67 -48.60 27.30
N GLN A 167 14.73 -48.40 28.09
CA GLN A 167 15.34 -47.08 28.29
C GLN A 167 15.88 -46.51 26.97
N GLU A 168 16.48 -47.33 26.11
CA GLU A 168 16.93 -46.89 24.79
C GLU A 168 15.75 -46.44 23.91
N LYS A 169 14.58 -47.09 24.02
CA LYS A 169 13.36 -46.62 23.33
C LYS A 169 12.82 -45.32 23.90
N VAL A 170 12.92 -45.10 25.20
CA VAL A 170 12.54 -43.81 25.80
C VAL A 170 13.44 -42.68 25.28
N VAL A 171 14.75 -42.91 25.15
CA VAL A 171 15.66 -41.92 24.54
C VAL A 171 15.23 -41.57 23.11
N GLN A 172 14.83 -42.56 22.30
CA GLN A 172 14.31 -42.31 20.95
C GLN A 172 13.03 -41.47 20.95
N ILE A 173 12.16 -41.61 21.95
CA ILE A 173 10.96 -40.76 22.12
C ILE A 173 11.38 -39.30 22.39
N PHE A 174 12.32 -39.08 23.33
CA PHE A 174 12.82 -37.73 23.63
C PHE A 174 13.40 -37.04 22.39
N GLU A 175 14.19 -37.76 21.58
CA GLU A 175 14.76 -37.24 20.34
C GLU A 175 13.69 -36.91 19.30
N ALA A 176 12.66 -37.76 19.17
CA ALA A 176 11.57 -37.55 18.22
C ALA A 176 10.71 -36.33 18.58
N CYS A 177 10.39 -36.15 19.88
CA CYS A 177 9.61 -35.03 20.37
C CYS A 177 10.32 -33.67 20.19
N ASN A 178 11.65 -33.64 20.10
CA ASN A 178 12.42 -32.41 19.88
C ASN A 178 12.08 -31.73 18.53
N PHE A 179 11.57 -32.47 17.54
CA PHE A 179 11.14 -31.88 16.26
C PHE A 179 9.85 -31.03 16.37
N GLN A 180 9.06 -31.22 17.43
CA GLN A 180 7.81 -30.47 17.64
C GLN A 180 8.07 -28.98 17.90
N ASP A 181 9.13 -28.62 18.63
CA ASP A 181 9.52 -27.23 18.89
C ASP A 181 9.74 -26.45 17.56
N LEU A 182 10.40 -27.07 16.58
CA LEU A 182 10.59 -26.45 15.27
C LEU A 182 9.27 -26.23 14.51
N THR A 183 8.29 -27.11 14.72
CA THR A 183 6.97 -27.01 14.07
C THR A 183 6.14 -25.90 14.70
N GLY A 184 6.11 -25.81 16.04
CA GLY A 184 5.48 -24.70 16.77
C GLY A 184 6.04 -23.35 16.31
N GLN A 185 7.36 -23.20 16.31
CA GLN A 185 8.02 -21.97 15.84
C GLN A 185 7.69 -21.60 14.38
N ARG A 186 7.57 -22.60 13.49
CA ARG A 186 7.19 -22.36 12.09
C ARG A 186 5.76 -21.86 11.98
N ILE A 187 4.83 -22.44 12.73
CA ILE A 187 3.43 -22.01 12.75
C ILE A 187 3.34 -20.59 13.31
N THR A 188 3.99 -20.29 14.43
CA THR A 188 4.05 -18.93 15.00
C THR A 188 4.57 -17.90 14.00
N LYS A 189 5.58 -18.26 13.19
CA LYS A 189 6.08 -17.37 12.11
C LYS A 189 5.05 -17.14 11.01
N VAL A 190 4.30 -18.17 10.62
CA VAL A 190 3.22 -18.04 9.63
C VAL A 190 2.13 -17.12 10.18
N VAL A 191 1.69 -17.34 11.42
CA VAL A 191 0.71 -16.48 12.11
C VAL A 191 1.18 -15.02 12.16
N GLY A 192 2.44 -14.78 12.54
CA GLY A 192 3.00 -13.43 12.54
C GLY A 192 3.05 -12.78 11.16
N THR A 193 3.24 -13.58 10.10
CA THR A 193 3.21 -13.09 8.72
C THR A 193 1.79 -12.72 8.29
N LEU A 194 0.77 -13.50 8.69
CA LEU A 194 -0.63 -13.20 8.41
C LEU A 194 -1.07 -11.89 9.10
N ARG A 195 -0.72 -11.71 10.38
CA ARG A 195 -0.97 -10.45 11.11
C ARG A 195 -0.28 -9.25 10.44
N PHE A 196 0.96 -9.42 9.98
CA PHE A 196 1.66 -8.38 9.24
C PHE A 196 0.95 -7.98 7.93
N ILE A 197 0.37 -8.96 7.22
CA ILE A 197 -0.40 -8.69 6.00
C ILE A 197 -1.69 -7.91 6.34
N GLU A 198 -2.39 -8.30 7.40
CA GLU A 198 -3.59 -7.63 7.90
C GLU A 198 -3.32 -6.17 8.28
N ASP A 199 -2.26 -5.93 9.07
CA ASP A 199 -1.82 -4.58 9.43
C ASP A 199 -1.57 -3.73 8.17
N ARG A 200 -0.93 -4.33 7.16
CA ARG A 200 -0.60 -3.61 5.92
C ARG A 200 -1.82 -3.30 5.07
N ILE A 201 -2.82 -4.18 5.04
CA ILE A 201 -4.11 -3.93 4.39
C ILE A 201 -4.81 -2.76 5.08
N THR A 202 -4.84 -2.76 6.41
CA THR A 202 -5.43 -1.67 7.20
C THR A 202 -4.74 -0.33 6.93
N GLU A 203 -3.40 -0.29 6.93
CA GLU A 203 -2.65 0.91 6.55
C GLU A 203 -2.96 1.40 5.13
N MET A 204 -3.10 0.48 4.16
CA MET A 204 -3.47 0.84 2.79
C MET A 204 -4.84 1.50 2.74
N MET A 205 -5.82 0.97 3.48
CA MET A 205 -7.15 1.55 3.56
C MET A 205 -7.14 2.95 4.18
N ASP A 206 -6.36 3.15 5.23
CA ASP A 206 -6.20 4.46 5.87
C ASP A 206 -5.64 5.52 4.91
N ILE A 207 -4.65 5.15 4.08
CA ILE A 207 -4.08 6.05 3.06
C ILE A 207 -5.14 6.57 2.09
N TRP A 208 -6.19 5.78 1.80
CA TRP A 208 -7.23 6.17 0.86
C TRP A 208 -8.45 6.87 1.47
N GLY A 209 -8.40 7.21 2.76
CA GLY A 209 -9.47 7.92 3.47
C GLY A 209 -10.20 7.05 4.48
N GLY A 210 -9.62 5.92 4.89
CA GLY A 210 -10.18 5.00 5.87
C GLY A 210 -11.26 4.09 5.30
N ILE A 211 -11.86 3.28 6.18
CA ILE A 211 -12.89 2.27 5.85
C ILE A 211 -14.08 2.88 5.08
N GLU A 212 -14.47 4.12 5.41
CA GLU A 212 -15.59 4.81 4.73
C GLU A 212 -15.37 4.98 3.22
N SER A 213 -14.12 5.08 2.77
CA SER A 213 -13.77 5.21 1.35
C SER A 213 -13.99 3.93 0.52
N PHE A 214 -14.29 2.83 1.19
CA PHE A 214 -14.54 1.51 0.62
C PHE A 214 -16.00 1.07 0.69
N ASN A 215 -16.88 1.79 1.42
CA ASN A 215 -18.29 1.41 1.56
C ASN A 215 -19.06 1.35 0.24
N ASP A 216 -18.65 2.14 -0.75
CA ASP A 216 -19.27 2.18 -2.08
C ASP A 216 -18.67 1.16 -3.07
N VAL A 217 -17.67 0.38 -2.62
CA VAL A 217 -16.96 -0.59 -3.45
C VAL A 217 -17.61 -1.96 -3.25
N GLU A 218 -18.39 -2.42 -4.22
CA GLU A 218 -18.91 -3.81 -4.20
C GLU A 218 -17.75 -4.80 -4.20
N ALA A 219 -17.55 -5.45 -3.05
CA ALA A 219 -16.60 -6.53 -2.91
C ALA A 219 -17.06 -7.77 -3.69
N VAL A 220 -16.11 -8.47 -4.28
CA VAL A 220 -16.38 -9.77 -4.91
C VAL A 220 -16.57 -10.78 -3.79
N LYS A 221 -17.83 -11.11 -3.49
CA LYS A 221 -18.15 -12.15 -2.49
C LYS A 221 -17.52 -13.49 -2.90
N ARG A 222 -16.80 -14.10 -1.98
CA ARG A 222 -16.31 -15.47 -2.12
C ARG A 222 -17.51 -16.43 -2.10
N GLU A 223 -17.50 -17.46 -2.94
CA GLU A 223 -18.53 -18.49 -2.89
C GLU A 223 -18.47 -19.22 -1.54
N GLU A 224 -19.62 -19.42 -0.90
CA GLU A 224 -19.73 -20.19 0.34
C GLU A 224 -19.31 -21.64 0.08
N ARG A 225 -18.58 -22.25 1.03
CA ARG A 225 -18.24 -23.67 0.97
C ARG A 225 -19.52 -24.50 1.05
N VAL A 226 -19.67 -25.49 0.17
CA VAL A 226 -20.88 -26.34 0.08
C VAL A 226 -20.55 -27.82 0.20
N GLY A 227 -21.49 -28.60 0.73
CA GLY A 227 -21.33 -30.05 0.87
C GLY A 227 -20.23 -30.40 1.87
N ASP A 228 -19.38 -31.36 1.52
CA ASP A 228 -18.31 -31.87 2.40
C ASP A 228 -17.28 -30.79 2.76
N GLU A 229 -17.08 -29.79 1.90
CA GLU A 229 -16.16 -28.68 2.16
C GLU A 229 -16.65 -27.78 3.31
N ALA A 230 -17.97 -27.72 3.53
CA ALA A 230 -18.56 -27.02 4.67
C ALA A 230 -18.33 -27.75 6.01
N LEU A 231 -17.95 -29.03 5.97
CA LEU A 231 -17.66 -29.82 7.17
C LEU A 231 -16.21 -29.69 7.62
N LEU A 232 -15.32 -29.14 6.78
CA LEU A 232 -13.91 -28.92 7.10
C LEU A 232 -13.76 -27.66 7.96
N ASN A 233 -13.82 -27.87 9.27
CA ASN A 233 -13.56 -26.83 10.26
C ASN A 233 -12.20 -27.08 10.92
N GLY A 234 -11.53 -26.01 11.34
CA GLY A 234 -10.34 -26.11 12.18
C GLY A 234 -10.68 -26.65 13.58
N PRO A 235 -9.67 -26.79 14.45
CA PRO A 235 -9.90 -27.20 15.82
C PRO A 235 -10.87 -26.27 16.52
N ALA A 236 -11.73 -26.85 17.35
CA ALA A 236 -12.66 -26.10 18.19
C ALA A 236 -11.91 -25.13 19.11
N LEU A 237 -12.37 -23.88 19.16
CA LEU A 237 -11.87 -22.86 20.07
C LEU A 237 -12.70 -22.84 21.37
N GLU A 238 -12.13 -22.35 22.47
CA GLU A 238 -12.84 -22.28 23.77
C GLU A 238 -14.09 -21.38 23.72
N GLU A 239 -14.14 -20.44 22.79
CA GLU A 239 -15.25 -19.52 22.60
C GLU A 239 -16.37 -20.08 21.69
N ASP A 240 -16.14 -21.23 21.04
CA ASP A 240 -17.12 -21.83 20.13
C ASP A 240 -18.31 -22.41 20.91
N MET A 241 -19.51 -21.92 20.63
CA MET A 241 -20.72 -22.26 21.40
C MET A 241 -21.31 -23.65 21.11
N ASP A 242 -20.96 -24.28 19.99
CA ASP A 242 -21.52 -25.55 19.51
C ASP A 242 -20.49 -26.71 19.53
N VAL A 243 -19.53 -26.66 20.45
CA VAL A 243 -18.52 -27.73 20.62
C VAL A 243 -19.03 -28.74 21.65
N ALA A 244 -19.25 -29.98 21.20
CA ALA A 244 -19.56 -31.08 22.10
C ALA A 244 -18.40 -31.31 23.08
N THR A 245 -18.71 -31.35 24.38
CA THR A 245 -17.69 -31.64 25.39
C THR A 245 -17.37 -33.14 25.41
N GLN A 246 -16.22 -33.51 25.99
CA GLN A 246 -15.87 -34.93 26.16
C GLN A 246 -16.94 -35.66 26.98
N ASP A 247 -17.53 -35.01 27.99
CA ASP A 247 -18.62 -35.55 28.80
C ASP A 247 -19.89 -35.81 27.96
N ASP A 248 -20.20 -34.92 27.00
CA ASP A 248 -21.34 -35.11 26.07
C ASP A 248 -21.12 -36.31 25.14
N ILE A 249 -19.88 -36.51 24.68
CA ILE A 249 -19.50 -37.66 23.86
C ILE A 249 -19.59 -38.95 24.70
N ASP A 250 -19.03 -38.95 25.90
CA ASP A 250 -19.04 -40.11 26.79
C ASP A 250 -20.48 -40.53 27.15
N ALA A 251 -21.40 -39.56 27.29
CA ALA A 251 -22.83 -39.79 27.51
C ALA A 251 -23.55 -40.45 26.32
N LEU A 252 -23.05 -40.31 25.08
CA LEU A 252 -23.62 -40.96 23.89
C LEU A 252 -23.25 -42.45 23.78
N PHE A 253 -22.19 -42.89 24.48
CA PHE A 253 -21.68 -44.26 24.43
C PHE A 253 -21.88 -45.05 25.74
N ALA A 254 -22.57 -44.47 26.73
CA ALA A 254 -22.95 -45.09 28.01
C ALA A 254 -24.36 -45.71 27.98
#